data_AF-A0A3D0WD34-F1
#
_entry.id   AF-A0A3D0WD34-F1
#
_cell.length_a   1.000
_cell.length_b   1.000
_cell.length_c   1.000
_cell.angle_alpha   90.00
_cell.angle_beta   90.00
_cell.angle_gamma   90.00
#
_symmetry.space_group_name_H-M   'P 1'
#
loop_
_entity.id
_entity.type
_entity.pdbx_description
1 polymer ?
#
loop_
_entity_poly.entity_id
_entity_poly.type
_entity_poly.pdbx_seq_one_letter_code
_entity_poly.pdbx_strand_id
1 'polypeptide(L)'
;MQTIRDKAALAALIDSWKSAGERVALVPTMGALHAGHMALVAEARRRASRVAVSIFVNPMQFGAGEDLERYPRREQADSRMLADAGVDLLWLPPVEAMYPAGFSTTVSIAGVSDGLDGAARPGHFDGVATVVTKLFNQVRADVALFGEKDFQQLAVIRRMVADLDMGIEIVGVPTQRDDDGLALSSRNLYLAPEDRAAAVALPRALGVAAGAIGKGGDPAAALAQARAALAAAGFAVDYVTLVDAETLEVVIATLNDLGVAVYEQTPDAESLIITDNAPTGSTEEEAEEAAEAALSTVDSEFGRTTDPVRMYMREMGSVELLTREGEIEIAKRIEGGLQAMMLAISASPTT
;
A
#
# COMPACT_ATOMS: atom_id res chain seq x y z
N MET A 1 -20.28 4.70 -25.26
CA MET A 1 -18.94 4.11 -25.10
C MET A 1 -18.20 4.09 -26.43
N GLN A 2 -16.98 4.63 -26.49
CA GLN A 2 -16.03 4.45 -27.59
C GLN A 2 -15.03 3.36 -27.22
N THR A 3 -14.74 2.43 -28.13
CA THR A 3 -13.68 1.41 -27.93
C THR A 3 -12.46 1.82 -28.75
N ILE A 4 -11.32 2.04 -28.09
CA ILE A 4 -10.09 2.51 -28.72
C ILE A 4 -8.97 1.51 -28.46
N ARG A 5 -8.13 1.27 -29.49
CA ARG A 5 -6.97 0.36 -29.45
C ARG A 5 -5.65 1.02 -29.85
N ASP A 6 -5.73 2.22 -30.43
CA ASP A 6 -4.59 2.99 -30.90
C ASP A 6 -4.30 4.17 -29.96
N LYS A 7 -3.01 4.46 -29.73
CA LYS A 7 -2.58 5.52 -28.81
C LYS A 7 -2.89 6.93 -29.32
N ALA A 8 -2.79 7.17 -30.62
CA ALA A 8 -3.06 8.49 -31.16
C ALA A 8 -4.55 8.83 -31.05
N ALA A 9 -5.42 7.87 -31.35
CA ALA A 9 -6.86 7.99 -31.13
C ALA A 9 -7.20 8.18 -29.64
N LEU A 10 -6.53 7.45 -28.74
CA LEU A 10 -6.70 7.64 -27.30
C LEU A 10 -6.31 9.06 -26.87
N ALA A 11 -5.11 9.50 -27.25
CA ALA A 11 -4.59 10.82 -26.89
C ALA A 11 -5.54 11.93 -27.35
N ALA A 12 -6.01 11.87 -28.60
CA ALA A 12 -6.95 12.84 -29.15
C ALA A 12 -8.27 12.89 -28.36
N LEU A 13 -8.82 11.73 -27.95
CA LEU A 13 -10.03 11.68 -27.13
C LEU A 13 -9.78 12.30 -25.75
N ILE A 14 -8.71 11.89 -25.06
CA ILE A 14 -8.40 12.42 -23.73
C ILE A 14 -8.11 13.93 -23.81
N ASP A 15 -7.43 14.41 -24.85
CA ASP A 15 -7.18 15.84 -25.07
C ASP A 15 -8.51 16.61 -25.16
N SER A 16 -9.50 16.06 -25.88
CA SER A 16 -10.81 16.70 -25.96
C SER A 16 -11.50 16.83 -24.59
N TRP A 17 -11.40 15.81 -23.74
CA TRP A 17 -11.97 15.83 -22.39
C TRP A 17 -11.23 16.83 -21.49
N LYS A 18 -9.90 16.83 -21.54
CA LYS A 18 -9.08 17.75 -20.74
C LYS A 18 -9.26 19.20 -21.16
N SER A 19 -9.35 19.49 -22.46
CA SER A 19 -9.65 20.84 -22.97
C SER A 19 -11.06 21.31 -22.58
N ALA A 20 -12.00 20.39 -22.38
CA ALA A 20 -13.34 20.69 -21.87
C ALA A 20 -13.41 20.81 -20.33
N GLY A 21 -12.29 20.62 -19.62
CA GLY A 21 -12.27 20.64 -18.15
C GLY A 21 -12.99 19.45 -17.51
N GLU A 22 -13.18 18.36 -18.25
CA GLU A 22 -13.88 17.18 -17.75
C GLU A 22 -12.99 16.36 -16.82
N ARG A 23 -13.55 15.95 -15.69
CA ARG A 23 -12.91 15.04 -14.75
C ARG A 23 -13.03 13.61 -15.29
N VAL A 24 -11.91 12.88 -15.30
CA VAL A 24 -11.76 11.53 -15.86
C VAL A 24 -11.47 10.53 -14.75
N ALA A 25 -12.36 9.56 -14.58
CA ALA A 25 -12.12 8.38 -13.76
C ALA A 25 -11.57 7.22 -14.60
N LEU A 26 -10.59 6.50 -14.07
CA LEU A 26 -10.06 5.29 -14.67
C LEU A 26 -10.34 4.06 -13.79
N VAL A 27 -10.84 2.99 -14.41
CA VAL A 27 -10.92 1.65 -13.81
C VAL A 27 -10.02 0.70 -14.60
N PRO A 28 -8.79 0.40 -14.12
CA PRO A 28 -7.93 -0.58 -14.76
C PRO A 28 -8.40 -2.01 -14.53
N THR A 29 -8.47 -2.82 -15.58
CA THR A 29 -8.85 -4.24 -15.47
C THR A 29 -8.07 -5.12 -16.45
N MET A 30 -8.11 -6.43 -16.23
CA MET A 30 -7.62 -7.44 -17.18
C MET A 30 -8.75 -8.09 -18.00
N GLY A 31 -9.98 -7.56 -17.92
CA GLY A 31 -11.17 -8.16 -18.57
C GLY A 31 -11.77 -9.34 -17.79
N ALA A 32 -12.62 -10.12 -18.47
CA ALA A 32 -13.45 -11.16 -17.86
C ALA A 32 -14.27 -10.61 -16.67
N LEU A 33 -15.02 -9.55 -16.97
CA LEU A 33 -15.67 -8.71 -15.98
C LEU A 33 -16.75 -9.46 -15.20
N HIS A 34 -17.04 -8.93 -14.01
CA HIS A 34 -18.03 -9.46 -13.07
C HIS A 34 -18.57 -8.31 -12.20
N ALA A 35 -19.53 -8.59 -11.30
CA ALA A 35 -20.17 -7.55 -10.50
C ALA A 35 -19.18 -6.73 -9.65
N GLY A 36 -18.07 -7.34 -9.18
CA GLY A 36 -16.93 -6.63 -8.60
C GLY A 36 -16.40 -5.47 -9.45
N HIS A 37 -16.11 -5.72 -10.72
CA HIS A 37 -15.69 -4.68 -11.66
C HIS A 37 -16.78 -3.64 -11.91
N MET A 38 -18.04 -4.05 -11.88
CA MET A 38 -19.16 -3.12 -12.11
C MET A 38 -19.43 -2.21 -10.92
N ALA A 39 -19.12 -2.64 -9.70
CA ALA A 39 -19.09 -1.76 -8.54
C ALA A 39 -18.01 -0.67 -8.68
N LEU A 40 -16.83 -0.99 -9.24
CA LEU A 40 -15.81 0.02 -9.56
C LEU A 40 -16.34 1.05 -10.55
N VAL A 41 -16.96 0.61 -11.65
CA VAL A 41 -17.54 1.52 -12.65
C VAL A 41 -18.65 2.38 -12.05
N ALA A 42 -19.51 1.81 -11.20
CA ALA A 42 -20.57 2.56 -10.53
C ALA A 42 -20.03 3.63 -9.57
N GLU A 43 -18.92 3.35 -8.88
CA GLU A 43 -18.21 4.35 -8.06
C GLU A 43 -17.53 5.41 -8.95
N ALA A 44 -16.91 5.01 -10.06
CA ALA A 44 -16.24 5.91 -11.00
C ALA A 44 -17.21 6.98 -11.52
N ARG A 45 -18.42 6.57 -11.89
CA ARG A 45 -19.49 7.46 -12.36
C ARG A 45 -19.97 8.47 -11.33
N ARG A 46 -19.77 8.19 -10.03
CA ARG A 46 -20.11 9.13 -8.95
C ARG A 46 -19.01 10.17 -8.70
N ARG A 47 -17.80 9.93 -9.20
CA ARG A 47 -16.62 10.79 -8.93
C ARG A 47 -16.16 11.63 -10.11
N ALA A 48 -16.54 11.26 -11.33
CA ALA A 48 -16.05 11.90 -12.54
C ALA A 48 -17.14 12.04 -13.60
N SER A 49 -17.00 13.04 -14.46
CA SER A 49 -17.88 13.27 -15.62
C SER A 49 -17.61 12.30 -16.76
N ARG A 50 -16.40 11.73 -16.83
CA ARG A 50 -15.99 10.74 -17.83
C ARG A 50 -15.46 9.50 -17.14
N VAL A 51 -15.88 8.33 -17.60
CA VAL A 51 -15.37 7.04 -17.13
C VAL A 51 -14.65 6.32 -18.26
N ALA A 52 -13.36 6.07 -18.03
CA ALA A 52 -12.52 5.21 -18.84
C ALA A 52 -12.32 3.88 -18.11
N VAL A 53 -12.48 2.77 -18.83
CA VAL A 53 -12.12 1.43 -18.37
C VAL A 53 -11.03 0.90 -19.28
N SER A 54 -9.95 0.38 -18.72
CA SER A 54 -8.98 -0.39 -19.52
C SER A 54 -9.20 -1.89 -19.36
N ILE A 55 -9.07 -2.62 -20.46
CA ILE A 55 -8.97 -4.08 -20.46
C ILE A 55 -7.63 -4.42 -21.10
N PHE A 56 -6.70 -4.92 -20.30
CA PHE A 56 -5.40 -5.34 -20.77
C PHE A 56 -4.84 -6.45 -19.88
N VAL A 57 -4.70 -7.65 -20.43
CA VAL A 57 -4.01 -8.75 -19.75
C VAL A 57 -2.51 -8.48 -19.85
N ASN A 58 -1.95 -7.87 -18.81
CA ASN A 58 -0.57 -7.44 -18.76
C ASN A 58 0.40 -8.63 -18.64
N PRO A 59 1.27 -8.91 -19.62
CA PRO A 59 2.22 -10.03 -19.50
C PRO A 59 3.27 -9.83 -18.40
N MET A 60 3.65 -8.59 -18.08
CA MET A 60 4.75 -8.31 -17.13
C MET A 60 4.43 -8.71 -15.68
N GLN A 61 3.15 -8.84 -15.34
CA GLN A 61 2.73 -9.21 -13.99
C GLN A 61 2.46 -10.72 -13.84
N PHE A 62 2.80 -11.54 -14.85
CA PHE A 62 2.71 -12.99 -14.79
C PHE A 62 4.11 -13.61 -14.76
N GLY A 63 4.34 -14.49 -13.79
CA GLY A 63 5.56 -15.29 -13.69
C GLY A 63 5.61 -16.43 -14.72
N ALA A 64 6.79 -17.04 -14.87
CA ALA A 64 6.95 -18.22 -15.71
C ALA A 64 6.09 -19.38 -15.18
N GLY A 65 5.22 -19.95 -16.02
CA GLY A 65 4.29 -21.02 -15.64
C GLY A 65 2.98 -20.56 -15.01
N GLU A 66 2.77 -19.25 -14.81
CA GLU A 66 1.47 -18.71 -14.41
C GLU A 66 0.44 -18.75 -15.56
N ASP A 67 -0.80 -18.36 -15.26
CA ASP A 67 -1.97 -18.60 -16.11
C ASP A 67 -2.15 -17.62 -17.28
N LEU A 68 -1.10 -16.96 -17.77
CA LEU A 68 -1.20 -15.94 -18.84
C LEU A 68 -1.93 -16.44 -20.09
N GLU A 69 -1.57 -17.63 -20.58
CA GLU A 69 -2.18 -18.24 -21.78
C GLU A 69 -3.63 -18.70 -21.53
N ARG A 70 -3.95 -19.06 -20.29
CA ARG A 70 -5.27 -19.57 -19.88
C ARG A 70 -6.20 -18.47 -19.38
N TYR A 71 -5.71 -17.24 -19.22
CA TYR A 71 -6.50 -16.15 -18.67
C TYR A 71 -7.73 -15.86 -19.54
N PRO A 72 -8.94 -15.81 -18.96
CA PRO A 72 -10.19 -15.72 -19.72
C PRO A 72 -10.26 -14.42 -20.51
N ARG A 73 -10.61 -14.51 -21.80
CA ARG A 73 -10.82 -13.35 -22.68
C ARG A 73 -12.26 -13.36 -23.19
N ARG A 74 -13.08 -12.41 -22.71
CA ARG A 74 -14.51 -12.32 -23.02
C ARG A 74 -14.89 -10.94 -23.56
N GLU A 75 -14.09 -10.40 -24.47
CA GLU A 75 -14.16 -9.02 -24.96
C GLU A 75 -15.58 -8.57 -25.34
N GLN A 76 -16.34 -9.36 -26.11
CA GLN A 76 -17.69 -8.97 -26.51
C GLN A 76 -18.66 -8.86 -25.33
N ALA A 77 -18.55 -9.77 -24.35
CA ALA A 77 -19.38 -9.74 -23.16
C ALA A 77 -18.99 -8.56 -22.26
N ASP A 78 -17.68 -8.37 -22.05
CA ASP A 78 -17.13 -7.27 -21.27
C ASP A 78 -17.56 -5.91 -21.86
N SER A 79 -17.42 -5.75 -23.18
CA SER A 79 -17.81 -4.52 -23.89
C SER A 79 -19.31 -4.19 -23.74
N ARG A 80 -20.19 -5.20 -23.79
CA ARG A 80 -21.64 -4.99 -23.55
C ARG A 80 -21.90 -4.53 -22.12
N MET A 81 -21.32 -5.22 -21.13
CA MET A 81 -21.46 -4.84 -19.72
C MET A 81 -21.03 -3.39 -19.46
N LEU A 82 -19.90 -2.97 -20.03
CA LEU A 82 -19.41 -1.60 -19.89
C LEU A 82 -20.29 -0.57 -20.61
N ALA A 83 -20.80 -0.90 -21.80
CA ALA A 83 -21.72 -0.05 -22.54
C ALA A 83 -23.02 0.18 -21.75
N ASP A 84 -23.61 -0.90 -21.21
CA ASP A 84 -24.83 -0.86 -20.40
C ASP A 84 -24.62 -0.10 -19.08
N ALA A 85 -23.41 -0.16 -18.52
CA ALA A 85 -23.03 0.59 -17.33
C ALA A 85 -22.77 2.09 -17.59
N GLY A 86 -22.81 2.55 -18.84
CA GLY A 86 -22.61 3.95 -19.21
C GLY A 86 -21.15 4.40 -19.22
N VAL A 87 -20.21 3.51 -19.55
CA VAL A 87 -18.79 3.86 -19.73
C VAL A 87 -18.60 4.72 -20.98
N ASP A 88 -17.76 5.75 -20.89
CA ASP A 88 -17.45 6.66 -22.00
C ASP A 88 -16.39 6.06 -22.92
N LEU A 89 -15.32 5.49 -22.35
CA LEU A 89 -14.18 4.92 -23.07
C LEU A 89 -13.85 3.51 -22.58
N LEU A 90 -13.75 2.57 -23.51
CA LEU A 90 -13.05 1.30 -23.34
C LEU A 90 -11.68 1.38 -24.02
N TRP A 91 -10.63 1.48 -23.22
CA TRP A 91 -9.24 1.39 -23.69
C TRP A 91 -8.81 -0.08 -23.75
N LEU A 92 -8.59 -0.58 -24.95
CA LEU A 92 -8.35 -2.00 -25.22
C LEU A 92 -7.05 -2.19 -26.02
N PRO A 93 -5.90 -1.78 -25.46
CA PRO A 93 -4.63 -1.77 -26.19
C PRO A 93 -4.16 -3.18 -26.54
N PRO A 94 -3.54 -3.37 -27.72
CA PRO A 94 -2.72 -4.55 -27.96
C PRO A 94 -1.42 -4.48 -27.14
N VAL A 95 -0.72 -5.62 -27.02
CA VAL A 95 0.54 -5.71 -26.25
C VAL A 95 1.59 -4.75 -26.80
N GLU A 96 1.69 -4.62 -28.12
CA GLU A 96 2.69 -3.78 -28.79
C GLU A 96 2.42 -2.27 -28.56
N ALA A 97 1.17 -1.90 -28.30
CA ALA A 97 0.86 -0.54 -27.86
C ALA A 97 1.37 -0.32 -26.44
N MET A 98 1.20 -1.27 -25.52
CA MET A 98 1.73 -1.11 -24.16
C MET A 98 3.26 -1.21 -24.14
N TYR A 99 3.82 -2.23 -24.78
CA TYR A 99 5.22 -2.62 -24.75
C TYR A 99 5.78 -2.75 -26.17
N PRO A 100 6.22 -1.63 -26.78
CA PRO A 100 6.86 -1.68 -28.10
C PRO A 100 8.19 -2.43 -28.04
N ALA A 101 8.71 -2.83 -29.21
CA ALA A 101 10.02 -3.47 -29.30
C ALA A 101 11.11 -2.60 -28.63
N GLY A 102 11.89 -3.21 -27.73
CA GLY A 102 12.92 -2.53 -26.97
C GLY A 102 12.42 -1.79 -25.71
N PHE A 103 11.18 -2.02 -25.26
CA PHE A 103 10.70 -1.48 -23.99
C PHE A 103 11.60 -1.92 -22.83
N SER A 104 12.13 -0.94 -22.08
CA SER A 104 13.21 -1.14 -21.10
C SER A 104 12.95 -0.52 -19.72
N THR A 105 11.76 0.05 -19.50
CA THR A 105 11.42 0.75 -18.26
C THR A 105 10.61 -0.13 -17.33
N THR A 106 11.04 -0.19 -16.07
CA THR A 106 10.30 -0.81 -14.97
C THR A 106 10.11 0.20 -13.85
N VAL A 107 8.95 0.18 -13.21
CA VAL A 107 8.66 0.91 -11.97
C VAL A 107 8.63 -0.13 -10.85
N SER A 108 9.54 0.02 -9.88
CA SER A 108 9.66 -0.86 -8.72
C SER A 108 9.50 -0.04 -7.45
N ILE A 109 8.79 -0.59 -6.48
CA ILE A 109 8.55 0.02 -5.16
C ILE A 109 9.19 -0.92 -4.13
N ALA A 110 9.76 -0.40 -3.04
CA ALA A 110 10.26 -1.18 -1.92
C ALA A 110 9.30 -1.10 -0.72
N GLY A 111 9.38 -2.04 0.22
CA GLY A 111 8.55 -2.09 1.43
C GLY A 111 7.17 -2.69 1.15
N VAL A 112 6.21 -1.89 0.70
CA VAL A 112 4.80 -2.33 0.49
C VAL A 112 4.64 -3.45 -0.55
N SER A 113 5.62 -3.61 -1.44
CA SER A 113 5.69 -4.68 -2.44
C SER A 113 6.36 -5.95 -1.91
N ASP A 114 7.03 -5.89 -0.75
CA ASP A 114 7.77 -6.99 -0.16
C ASP A 114 6.84 -7.89 0.68
N GLY A 115 7.26 -9.13 0.92
CA GLY A 115 6.44 -10.10 1.67
C GLY A 115 5.13 -10.47 0.96
N LEU A 116 4.26 -11.22 1.65
CA LEU A 116 2.90 -11.56 1.19
C LEU A 116 2.85 -12.03 -0.27
N ASP A 117 2.03 -11.40 -1.12
CA ASP A 117 1.92 -11.75 -2.54
C ASP A 117 3.18 -11.42 -3.32
N GLY A 118 3.98 -10.45 -2.86
CA GLY A 118 5.24 -10.06 -3.49
C GLY A 118 6.33 -11.11 -3.33
N ALA A 119 6.41 -11.72 -2.13
CA ALA A 119 7.27 -12.87 -1.88
C ALA A 119 6.78 -14.13 -2.61
N ALA A 120 5.47 -14.35 -2.67
CA ALA A 120 4.88 -15.49 -3.38
C ALA A 120 5.02 -15.37 -4.91
N ARG A 121 5.08 -14.14 -5.43
CA ARG A 121 5.09 -13.86 -6.88
C ARG A 121 6.16 -12.79 -7.21
N PRO A 122 7.46 -13.18 -7.22
CA PRO A 122 8.55 -12.25 -7.47
C PRO A 122 8.38 -11.49 -8.79
N GLY A 123 8.52 -10.15 -8.76
CA GLY A 123 8.35 -9.28 -9.92
C GLY A 123 6.90 -8.97 -10.30
N HIS A 124 5.90 -9.56 -9.63
CA HIS A 124 4.49 -9.30 -9.91
C HIS A 124 4.13 -7.82 -9.77
N PHE A 125 4.50 -7.20 -8.64
CA PHE A 125 4.16 -5.81 -8.36
C PHE A 125 4.94 -4.81 -9.22
N ASP A 126 6.14 -5.14 -9.67
CA ASP A 126 6.87 -4.36 -10.67
C ASP A 126 6.09 -4.31 -11.99
N GLY A 127 5.56 -5.47 -12.42
CA GLY A 127 4.68 -5.57 -13.57
C GLY A 127 3.41 -4.74 -13.43
N VAL A 128 2.77 -4.80 -12.26
CA VAL A 128 1.58 -3.99 -11.93
C VAL A 128 1.90 -2.49 -11.94
N ALA A 129 2.90 -2.05 -11.18
CA ALA A 129 3.26 -0.65 -11.06
C ALA A 129 3.64 -0.04 -12.41
N THR A 130 4.39 -0.79 -13.23
CA THR A 130 4.76 -0.38 -14.59
C THR A 130 3.53 -0.20 -15.47
N VAL A 131 2.60 -1.16 -15.51
CA VAL A 131 1.42 -1.05 -16.36
C VAL A 131 0.47 0.05 -15.89
N VAL A 132 0.27 0.18 -14.58
CA VAL A 132 -0.63 1.20 -13.99
C VAL A 132 -0.07 2.59 -14.24
N THR A 133 1.24 2.82 -14.04
CA THR A 133 1.91 4.09 -14.39
C THR A 133 1.66 4.47 -15.85
N LYS A 134 1.78 3.50 -16.78
CA LYS A 134 1.53 3.75 -18.19
C LYS A 134 0.07 4.08 -18.48
N LEU A 135 -0.87 3.40 -17.82
CA LEU A 135 -2.30 3.68 -17.96
C LEU A 135 -2.66 5.07 -17.42
N PHE A 136 -2.08 5.48 -16.28
CA PHE A 136 -2.22 6.82 -15.74
C PHE A 136 -1.71 7.88 -16.72
N ASN A 137 -0.53 7.69 -17.30
CA ASN A 137 0.02 8.62 -18.29
C ASN A 137 -0.82 8.68 -19.58
N GLN A 138 -1.35 7.54 -20.04
CA GLN A 138 -2.13 7.46 -21.28
C GLN A 138 -3.54 8.06 -21.13
N VAL A 139 -4.22 7.75 -20.03
CA VAL A 139 -5.60 8.19 -19.78
C VAL A 139 -5.64 9.56 -19.11
N ARG A 140 -4.54 9.99 -18.48
CA ARG A 140 -4.44 11.20 -17.65
C ARG A 140 -5.60 11.27 -16.66
N ALA A 141 -5.80 10.20 -15.90
CA ALA A 141 -6.90 10.09 -14.96
C ALA A 141 -6.76 11.12 -13.83
N ASP A 142 -7.87 11.69 -13.37
CA ASP A 142 -7.91 12.53 -12.16
C ASP A 142 -8.24 11.69 -10.91
N VAL A 143 -8.91 10.57 -11.12
CA VAL A 143 -9.24 9.57 -10.09
C VAL A 143 -9.12 8.18 -10.68
N ALA A 144 -8.59 7.22 -9.92
CA ALA A 144 -8.50 5.84 -10.33
C ALA A 144 -9.05 4.91 -9.25
N LEU A 145 -9.76 3.87 -9.68
CA LEU A 145 -10.51 2.99 -8.78
C LEU A 145 -9.98 1.56 -8.85
N PHE A 146 -9.75 0.99 -7.67
CA PHE A 146 -9.24 -0.36 -7.51
C PHE A 146 -10.03 -1.09 -6.42
N GLY A 147 -10.19 -2.40 -6.57
CA GLY A 147 -10.90 -3.21 -5.58
C GLY A 147 -10.01 -3.50 -4.37
N GLU A 148 -10.57 -3.40 -3.17
CA GLU A 148 -9.88 -3.75 -1.91
C GLU A 148 -9.59 -5.26 -1.79
N LYS A 149 -10.15 -6.08 -2.68
CA LYS A 149 -9.86 -7.52 -2.76
C LYS A 149 -8.37 -7.78 -2.93
N ASP A 150 -7.70 -6.95 -3.74
CA ASP A 150 -6.28 -7.03 -4.03
C ASP A 150 -5.57 -5.93 -3.22
N PHE A 151 -5.62 -6.06 -1.88
CA PHE A 151 -5.25 -4.98 -0.95
C PHE A 151 -3.79 -4.55 -1.07
N GLN A 152 -2.85 -5.51 -1.20
CA GLN A 152 -1.44 -5.18 -1.40
C GLN A 152 -1.21 -4.43 -2.72
N GLN A 153 -1.94 -4.78 -3.79
CA GLN A 153 -1.92 -4.03 -5.05
C GLN A 153 -2.38 -2.57 -4.84
N LEU A 154 -3.46 -2.37 -4.09
CA LEU A 154 -3.95 -1.02 -3.78
C LEU A 154 -2.93 -0.22 -2.97
N ALA A 155 -2.26 -0.82 -1.98
CA ALA A 155 -1.22 -0.18 -1.19
C ALA A 155 -0.01 0.20 -2.05
N VAL A 156 0.49 -0.71 -2.90
CA VAL A 156 1.56 -0.44 -3.87
C VAL A 156 1.22 0.74 -4.78
N ILE A 157 -0.01 0.79 -5.31
CA ILE A 157 -0.44 1.87 -6.21
C ILE A 157 -0.56 3.19 -5.47
N ARG A 158 -1.11 3.21 -4.24
CA ARG A 158 -1.17 4.42 -3.40
C ARG A 158 0.23 4.96 -3.13
N ARG A 159 1.16 4.08 -2.73
CA ARG A 159 2.56 4.47 -2.47
C ARG A 159 3.22 5.04 -3.71
N MET A 160 3.09 4.35 -4.85
CA MET A 160 3.62 4.80 -6.14
C MET A 160 3.09 6.17 -6.55
N VAL A 161 1.79 6.43 -6.35
CA VAL A 161 1.16 7.71 -6.71
C VAL A 161 1.63 8.85 -5.81
N ALA A 162 1.78 8.59 -4.51
CA ALA A 162 2.31 9.55 -3.55
C ALA A 162 3.78 9.87 -3.85
N ASP A 163 4.63 8.85 -4.04
CA ASP A 163 6.07 9.01 -4.24
C ASP A 163 6.44 9.68 -5.56
N LEU A 164 5.59 9.56 -6.58
CA LEU A 164 5.81 10.11 -7.91
C LEU A 164 4.98 11.37 -8.18
N ASP A 165 4.38 11.97 -7.14
CA ASP A 165 3.62 13.22 -7.20
C ASP A 165 2.55 13.25 -8.31
N MET A 166 1.88 12.12 -8.57
CA MET A 166 1.09 11.97 -9.79
C MET A 166 -0.22 12.79 -9.81
N GLY A 167 -0.65 13.34 -8.67
CA GLY A 167 -1.86 14.16 -8.57
C GLY A 167 -3.16 13.40 -8.87
N ILE A 168 -3.15 12.05 -8.75
CA ILE A 168 -4.31 11.19 -9.02
C ILE A 168 -4.92 10.73 -7.70
N GLU A 169 -6.23 10.90 -7.53
CA GLU A 169 -6.95 10.35 -6.38
C GLU A 169 -7.10 8.82 -6.52
N ILE A 170 -6.62 8.05 -5.55
CA ILE A 170 -6.73 6.58 -5.55
C ILE A 170 -7.83 6.11 -4.61
N VAL A 171 -8.89 5.54 -5.18
CA VAL A 171 -10.09 5.11 -4.46
C VAL A 171 -10.12 3.58 -4.37
N GLY A 172 -10.10 3.09 -3.13
CA GLY A 172 -10.39 1.70 -2.82
C GLY A 172 -11.91 1.47 -2.81
N VAL A 173 -12.37 0.41 -3.45
CA VAL A 173 -13.78 0.02 -3.45
C VAL A 173 -13.93 -1.32 -2.73
N PRO A 174 -14.88 -1.45 -1.78
CA PRO A 174 -15.07 -2.66 -1.00
C PRO A 174 -15.23 -3.91 -1.86
N THR A 175 -14.63 -5.01 -1.38
CA THR A 175 -14.70 -6.32 -2.03
C THR A 175 -16.16 -6.75 -2.20
N GLN A 176 -16.57 -6.95 -3.45
CA GLN A 176 -17.87 -7.51 -3.75
C GLN A 176 -17.85 -9.03 -3.56
N ARG A 177 -18.93 -9.56 -3.01
CA ARG A 177 -19.05 -10.97 -2.61
C ARG A 177 -20.29 -11.58 -3.24
N ASP A 178 -20.24 -12.88 -3.45
CA ASP A 178 -21.38 -13.73 -3.78
C ASP A 178 -22.32 -13.86 -2.57
N ASP A 179 -23.51 -14.43 -2.74
CA ASP A 179 -24.53 -14.53 -1.67
C ASP A 179 -24.04 -15.35 -0.46
N ASP A 180 -23.10 -16.27 -0.69
CA ASP A 180 -22.44 -17.08 0.34
C ASP A 180 -21.23 -16.39 1.00
N GLY A 181 -20.90 -15.16 0.58
CA GLY A 181 -19.80 -14.37 1.11
C GLY A 181 -18.45 -14.57 0.42
N LEU A 182 -18.33 -15.49 -0.55
CA LEU A 182 -17.10 -15.66 -1.31
C LEU A 182 -16.79 -14.40 -2.13
N ALA A 183 -15.54 -13.93 -2.10
CA ALA A 183 -15.15 -12.79 -2.91
C ALA A 183 -15.30 -13.10 -4.41
N LEU A 184 -15.89 -12.17 -5.16
CA LEU A 184 -16.04 -12.32 -6.61
C LEU A 184 -14.67 -12.18 -7.30
N SER A 185 -14.33 -13.17 -8.12
CA SER A 185 -13.08 -13.23 -8.86
C SER A 185 -13.29 -13.93 -10.20
N SER A 186 -12.63 -13.45 -11.26
CA SER A 186 -12.59 -14.14 -12.55
C SER A 186 -12.04 -15.57 -12.43
N ARG A 187 -11.15 -15.80 -11.45
CA ARG A 187 -10.52 -17.11 -11.19
C ARG A 187 -11.43 -18.12 -10.49
N ASN A 188 -12.60 -17.71 -9.98
CA ASN A 188 -13.56 -18.66 -9.41
C ASN A 188 -14.08 -19.65 -10.46
N LEU A 189 -13.97 -19.32 -11.75
CA LEU A 189 -14.30 -20.21 -12.88
C LEU A 189 -13.41 -21.46 -12.97
N TYR A 190 -12.25 -21.47 -12.30
CA TYR A 190 -11.34 -22.62 -12.30
C TYR A 190 -11.68 -23.65 -11.22
N LEU A 191 -12.54 -23.30 -10.24
CA LEU A 191 -12.86 -24.15 -9.12
C LEU A 191 -13.82 -25.27 -9.55
N ALA A 192 -13.53 -26.50 -9.16
CA ALA A 192 -14.51 -27.58 -9.21
C ALA A 192 -15.68 -27.28 -8.25
N PRO A 193 -16.86 -27.88 -8.43
CA PRO A 193 -18.00 -27.65 -7.55
C PRO A 193 -17.70 -27.89 -6.08
N GLU A 194 -16.95 -28.96 -5.74
CA GLU A 194 -16.49 -29.23 -4.38
C GLU A 194 -15.56 -28.11 -3.83
N ASP A 195 -14.57 -27.68 -4.62
CA ASP A 195 -13.64 -26.64 -4.22
C ASP A 195 -14.34 -25.29 -4.05
N ARG A 196 -15.30 -24.98 -4.92
CA ARG A 196 -16.12 -23.76 -4.83
C ARG A 196 -16.98 -23.74 -3.57
N ALA A 197 -17.49 -24.89 -3.13
CA ALA A 197 -18.22 -25.00 -1.86
C ALA A 197 -17.27 -24.83 -0.67
N ALA A 198 -16.08 -25.44 -0.71
CA ALA A 198 -15.06 -25.30 0.33
C ALA A 198 -14.51 -23.87 0.43
N ALA A 199 -14.44 -23.14 -0.69
CA ALA A 199 -13.91 -21.78 -0.78
C ALA A 199 -14.56 -20.78 0.19
N VAL A 200 -15.83 -21.01 0.57
CA VAL A 200 -16.60 -20.17 1.51
C VAL A 200 -16.00 -20.18 2.93
N ALA A 201 -15.17 -21.17 3.28
CA ALA A 201 -14.45 -21.16 4.54
C ALA A 201 -13.48 -19.97 4.67
N LEU A 202 -12.94 -19.47 3.55
CA LEU A 202 -12.00 -18.35 3.53
C LEU A 202 -12.57 -17.05 4.14
N PRO A 203 -13.65 -16.45 3.57
CA PRO A 203 -14.22 -15.24 4.13
C PRO A 203 -14.73 -15.44 5.56
N ARG A 204 -15.21 -16.65 5.90
CA ARG A 204 -15.67 -16.97 7.25
C ARG A 204 -14.54 -16.94 8.27
N ALA A 205 -13.43 -17.62 7.99
CA ALA A 205 -12.28 -17.67 8.88
C ALA A 205 -11.68 -16.28 9.10
N LEU A 206 -11.52 -15.50 8.03
CA LEU A 206 -11.03 -14.12 8.11
C LEU A 206 -12.00 -13.20 8.88
N GLY A 207 -13.30 -13.33 8.66
CA GLY A 207 -14.32 -12.55 9.39
C GLY A 207 -14.35 -12.87 10.90
N VAL A 208 -14.18 -14.14 11.28
CA VAL A 208 -14.06 -14.55 12.68
C VAL A 208 -12.81 -13.96 13.32
N ALA A 209 -11.65 -14.07 12.65
CA ALA A 209 -10.40 -13.51 13.16
C ALA A 209 -10.47 -11.98 13.31
N ALA A 210 -10.95 -11.29 12.28
CA ALA A 210 -11.14 -9.84 12.31
C ALA A 210 -12.09 -9.41 13.43
N GLY A 211 -13.20 -10.13 13.63
CA GLY A 211 -14.15 -9.86 14.71
C GLY A 211 -13.59 -10.12 16.11
N ALA A 212 -12.71 -11.11 16.27
CA ALA A 212 -12.02 -11.38 17.54
C ALA A 212 -11.00 -10.28 17.86
N ILE A 213 -10.16 -9.93 16.89
CA ILE A 213 -9.15 -8.86 17.01
C ILE A 213 -9.83 -7.51 17.30
N GLY A 214 -10.88 -7.16 16.55
CA GLY A 214 -11.59 -5.90 16.72
C GLY A 214 -12.30 -5.73 18.06
N LYS A 215 -12.50 -6.83 18.82
CA LYS A 215 -13.02 -6.80 20.20
C LYS A 215 -11.92 -6.75 21.27
N GLY A 216 -10.66 -6.60 20.86
CA GLY A 216 -9.49 -6.61 21.75
C GLY A 216 -8.98 -8.01 22.11
N GLY A 217 -9.37 -9.04 21.35
CA GLY A 217 -8.80 -10.38 21.51
C GLY A 217 -7.37 -10.48 21.01
N ASP A 218 -6.62 -11.50 21.44
CA ASP A 218 -5.26 -11.76 21.02
C ASP A 218 -5.17 -12.03 19.49
N PRO A 219 -4.45 -11.18 18.73
CA PRO A 219 -4.24 -11.40 17.30
C PRO A 219 -3.55 -12.72 16.96
N ALA A 220 -2.55 -13.16 17.75
CA ALA A 220 -1.80 -14.37 17.44
C ALA A 220 -2.71 -15.60 17.48
N ALA A 221 -3.50 -15.74 18.55
CA ALA A 221 -4.51 -16.79 18.68
C ALA A 221 -5.57 -16.72 17.56
N ALA A 222 -6.08 -15.52 17.24
CA ALA A 222 -7.10 -15.36 16.20
C ALA A 222 -6.58 -15.79 14.81
N LEU A 223 -5.36 -15.39 14.45
CA LEU A 223 -4.72 -15.79 13.19
C LEU A 223 -4.41 -17.28 13.15
N ALA A 224 -3.96 -17.88 14.26
CA ALA A 224 -3.72 -19.32 14.36
C ALA A 224 -5.02 -20.12 14.18
N GLN A 225 -6.13 -19.66 14.79
CA GLN A 225 -7.44 -20.27 14.63
C GLN A 225 -7.93 -20.17 13.18
N ALA A 226 -7.74 -19.03 12.51
CA ALA A 226 -8.07 -18.88 11.10
C ALA A 226 -7.29 -19.87 10.23
N ARG A 227 -5.97 -19.98 10.42
CA ARG A 227 -5.13 -20.95 9.68
C ARG A 227 -5.61 -22.39 9.88
N ALA A 228 -5.91 -22.77 11.12
CA ALA A 228 -6.44 -24.11 11.43
C ALA A 228 -7.80 -24.38 10.77
N ALA A 229 -8.70 -23.40 10.79
CA ALA A 229 -10.02 -23.52 10.15
C ALA A 229 -9.92 -23.68 8.62
N LEU A 230 -9.00 -22.94 7.99
CA LEU A 230 -8.74 -23.06 6.55
C LEU A 230 -8.12 -24.41 6.19
N ALA A 231 -7.12 -24.87 6.94
CA ALA A 231 -6.51 -26.17 6.72
C ALA A 231 -7.53 -27.31 6.87
N ALA A 232 -8.42 -27.23 7.86
CA ALA A 232 -9.50 -28.20 8.04
C ALA A 232 -10.53 -28.18 6.89
N ALA A 233 -10.67 -27.05 6.19
CA ALA A 233 -11.50 -26.92 5.00
C ALA A 233 -10.78 -27.34 3.70
N GLY A 234 -9.54 -27.84 3.79
CA GLY A 234 -8.77 -28.36 2.65
C GLY A 234 -7.83 -27.35 1.98
N PHE A 235 -7.64 -26.17 2.56
CA PHE A 235 -6.71 -25.17 2.01
C PHE A 235 -5.26 -25.52 2.33
N ALA A 236 -4.39 -25.40 1.32
CA ALA A 236 -2.97 -25.13 1.54
C ALA A 236 -2.83 -23.62 1.77
N VAL A 237 -2.64 -23.22 3.04
CA VAL A 237 -2.60 -21.81 3.42
C VAL A 237 -1.21 -21.24 3.21
N ASP A 238 -1.06 -20.29 2.29
CA ASP A 238 0.22 -19.58 2.09
C ASP A 238 0.51 -18.65 3.27
N TYR A 239 -0.45 -17.78 3.61
CA TYR A 239 -0.34 -16.88 4.75
C TYR A 239 -1.71 -16.44 5.27
N VAL A 240 -1.75 -16.06 6.55
CA VAL A 240 -2.83 -15.27 7.19
C VAL A 240 -2.14 -14.36 8.19
N THR A 241 -2.20 -13.05 7.96
CA THR A 241 -1.43 -12.06 8.72
C THR A 241 -2.29 -10.88 9.16
N LEU A 242 -1.82 -10.16 10.18
CA LEU A 242 -2.28 -8.83 10.55
C LEU A 242 -1.14 -7.86 10.28
N VAL A 243 -1.40 -6.87 9.44
CA VAL A 243 -0.42 -5.86 9.01
C VAL A 243 -0.98 -4.47 9.19
N ASP A 244 -0.10 -3.48 9.27
CA ASP A 244 -0.49 -2.09 9.11
C ASP A 244 -1.08 -1.86 7.71
N ALA A 245 -2.15 -1.07 7.62
CA ALA A 245 -2.90 -0.90 6.38
C ALA A 245 -2.18 -0.02 5.34
N GLU A 246 -1.21 0.78 5.76
CA GLU A 246 -0.46 1.71 4.92
C GLU A 246 0.91 1.13 4.54
N THR A 247 1.67 0.63 5.52
CA THR A 247 3.03 0.11 5.30
C THR A 247 3.06 -1.37 4.94
N LEU A 248 2.00 -2.12 5.27
CA LEU A 248 1.93 -3.59 5.19
C LEU A 248 2.98 -4.32 6.03
N GLU A 249 3.62 -3.63 6.96
CA GLU A 249 4.50 -4.25 7.94
C GLU A 249 3.68 -5.01 8.98
N VAL A 250 4.26 -6.08 9.52
CA VAL A 250 3.63 -6.85 10.60
C VAL A 250 3.59 -5.98 11.85
N VAL A 251 2.40 -5.70 12.37
CA VAL A 251 2.18 -4.75 13.49
C VAL A 251 3.04 -5.06 14.72
N ILE A 252 3.32 -6.33 14.99
CA ILE A 252 4.19 -6.75 16.10
C ILE A 252 5.65 -6.33 15.86
N ALA A 253 6.14 -6.41 14.62
CA ALA A 253 7.47 -5.91 14.26
C ALA A 253 7.53 -4.38 14.45
N THR A 254 6.51 -3.66 13.98
CA THR A 254 6.41 -2.20 14.17
C THR A 254 6.41 -1.79 15.65
N LEU A 255 5.70 -2.53 16.52
CA LEU A 255 5.70 -2.24 17.96
C LEU A 255 7.09 -2.50 18.59
N ASN A 256 7.75 -3.59 18.21
CA ASN A 256 9.09 -3.89 18.68
C ASN A 256 10.12 -2.84 18.20
N ASP A 257 10.01 -2.37 16.95
CA ASP A 257 10.87 -1.32 16.38
C ASP A 257 10.66 0.03 17.09
N LEU A 258 9.45 0.30 17.59
CA LEU A 258 9.13 1.45 18.44
C LEU A 258 9.56 1.27 19.90
N GLY A 259 10.29 0.19 20.23
CA GLY A 259 10.72 -0.11 21.60
C GLY A 259 9.61 -0.61 22.52
N VAL A 260 8.42 -0.90 21.96
CA VAL A 260 7.29 -1.47 22.70
C VAL A 260 7.38 -2.98 22.60
N ALA A 261 7.99 -3.60 23.60
CA ALA A 261 8.05 -5.06 23.69
C ALA A 261 6.63 -5.64 23.86
N VAL A 262 6.19 -6.41 22.86
CA VAL A 262 4.91 -7.12 22.90
C VAL A 262 5.14 -8.52 23.45
N TYR A 263 4.63 -8.80 24.64
CA TYR A 263 4.75 -10.11 25.28
C TYR A 263 3.44 -10.88 25.17
N GLU A 264 3.51 -12.16 24.78
CA GLU A 264 2.35 -13.07 24.67
C GLU A 264 1.65 -13.31 26.03
N GLN A 265 2.38 -13.13 27.13
CA GLN A 265 1.87 -13.13 28.51
C GLN A 265 2.53 -11.97 29.26
N THR A 266 1.85 -11.42 30.27
CA THR A 266 2.42 -10.35 31.11
C THR A 266 3.75 -10.85 31.69
N PRO A 267 4.89 -10.25 31.34
CA PRO A 267 6.17 -10.66 31.88
C PRO A 267 6.15 -10.45 33.40
N ASP A 268 6.83 -11.33 34.13
CA ASP A 268 7.06 -11.12 35.55
C ASP A 268 7.99 -9.92 35.78
N ALA A 269 7.96 -9.36 36.99
CA ALA A 269 8.73 -8.15 37.29
C ALA A 269 10.25 -8.34 37.08
N GLU A 270 10.75 -9.57 37.18
CA GLU A 270 12.17 -9.89 36.98
C GLU A 270 12.56 -9.86 35.49
N SER A 271 11.71 -10.36 34.59
CA SER A 271 11.98 -10.32 33.14
C SER A 271 11.90 -8.91 32.55
N LEU A 272 11.07 -8.02 33.12
CA LEU A 272 11.06 -6.59 32.77
C LEU A 272 12.39 -5.88 33.13
N ILE A 273 13.04 -6.28 34.22
CA ILE A 273 14.31 -5.69 34.68
C ILE A 273 15.49 -6.18 33.81
N ILE A 274 15.42 -7.41 33.30
CA ILE A 274 16.50 -8.03 32.50
C ILE A 274 16.55 -7.46 31.07
N THR A 275 15.43 -6.98 30.52
CA THR A 275 15.38 -6.37 29.18
C THR A 275 15.85 -4.91 29.14
N ASP A 276 15.96 -4.24 30.29
CA ASP A 276 16.57 -2.92 30.43
C ASP A 276 18.11 -3.07 30.42
N ASN A 277 18.64 -3.58 29.30
CA ASN A 277 20.08 -3.72 29.10
C ASN A 277 20.67 -2.36 28.69
N ALA A 278 20.60 -1.38 29.59
CA ALA A 278 21.49 -0.24 29.54
C ALA A 278 22.93 -0.78 29.78
N PRO A 279 23.91 -0.48 28.91
CA PRO A 279 25.25 -1.00 29.07
C PRO A 279 25.84 -0.43 30.36
N THR A 280 25.90 -1.26 31.40
CA THR A 280 26.66 -0.97 32.61
C THR A 280 28.13 -1.29 32.34
N GLY A 281 28.93 -0.25 32.15
CA GLY A 281 30.38 -0.31 32.31
C GLY A 281 31.20 -0.15 31.02
N SER A 282 31.22 1.05 30.47
CA SER A 282 32.38 1.58 29.73
C SER A 282 32.81 2.86 30.45
N THR A 283 34.10 3.03 30.73
CA THR A 283 34.60 4.31 31.27
C THR A 283 34.42 5.41 30.22
N GLU A 284 34.24 6.66 30.65
CA GLU A 284 34.00 7.81 29.74
C GLU A 284 35.07 7.91 28.63
N GLU A 285 36.33 7.57 28.93
CA GLU A 285 37.42 7.50 27.94
C GLU A 285 37.21 6.45 26.85
N GLU A 286 36.66 5.27 27.18
CA GLU A 286 36.42 4.19 26.19
C GLU A 286 35.22 4.52 25.28
N ALA A 287 34.25 5.28 25.80
CA ALA A 287 33.11 5.75 25.04
C ALA A 287 33.48 6.90 24.07
N GLU A 288 34.38 7.80 24.48
CA GLU A 288 34.91 8.86 23.60
C GLU A 288 35.76 8.29 22.46
N GLU A 289 36.65 7.33 22.74
CA GLU A 289 37.52 6.74 21.72
C GLU A 289 36.71 5.93 20.67
N ALA A 290 35.64 5.26 21.11
CA ALA A 290 34.70 4.57 20.22
C ALA A 290 33.84 5.54 19.38
N ALA A 291 33.42 6.67 19.96
CA ALA A 291 32.67 7.70 19.26
C ALA A 291 33.54 8.42 18.21
N GLU A 292 34.80 8.72 18.54
CA GLU A 292 35.74 9.38 17.61
C GLU A 292 36.11 8.47 16.43
N ALA A 293 36.29 7.16 16.67
CA ALA A 293 36.48 6.17 15.62
C ALA A 293 35.25 6.02 14.70
N ALA A 294 34.03 6.08 15.26
CA ALA A 294 32.79 6.06 14.49
C ALA A 294 32.61 7.34 13.64
N LEU A 295 32.91 8.52 14.19
CA LEU A 295 32.85 9.79 13.47
C LEU A 295 33.89 9.88 12.33
N SER A 296 35.10 9.36 12.57
CA SER A 296 36.18 9.30 11.57
C SER A 296 35.82 8.45 10.33
N THR A 297 35.01 7.41 10.49
CA THR A 297 34.61 6.55 9.37
C THR A 297 33.52 7.19 8.52
N VAL A 298 32.58 7.91 9.16
CA VAL A 298 31.49 8.62 8.48
C VAL A 298 32.01 9.77 7.61
N ASP A 299 33.03 10.51 8.05
CA ASP A 299 33.57 11.64 7.26
C ASP A 299 34.31 11.22 5.97
N SER A 300 34.74 9.95 5.88
CA SER A 300 35.46 9.42 4.72
C SER A 300 34.57 8.99 3.55
N GLU A 301 33.28 8.72 3.79
CA GLU A 301 32.34 8.22 2.78
C GLU A 301 31.47 9.30 2.12
N PHE A 302 31.41 10.52 2.66
CA PHE A 302 30.51 11.56 2.17
C PHE A 302 31.22 12.77 1.56
N GLY A 303 31.42 12.71 0.23
CA GLY A 303 31.90 13.85 -0.56
C GLY A 303 30.95 15.07 -0.54
N ARG A 304 31.52 16.26 -0.80
CA ARG A 304 30.83 17.58 -0.78
C ARG A 304 29.55 17.58 -1.63
N THR A 305 28.41 17.72 -0.97
CA THR A 305 27.06 17.76 -1.57
C THR A 305 26.42 19.14 -1.38
N THR A 306 25.64 19.61 -2.35
CA THR A 306 24.96 20.92 -2.35
C THR A 306 23.48 20.83 -1.94
N ASP A 307 23.09 19.71 -1.34
CA ASP A 307 21.72 19.46 -0.88
C ASP A 307 21.45 20.22 0.45
N PRO A 308 20.42 21.08 0.53
CA PRO A 308 20.16 21.91 1.71
C PRO A 308 19.74 21.11 2.95
N VAL A 309 19.09 19.96 2.80
CA VAL A 309 18.73 19.08 3.92
C VAL A 309 19.98 18.38 4.46
N ARG A 310 20.89 17.96 3.58
CA ARG A 310 22.18 17.38 4.01
C ARG A 310 23.11 18.41 4.63
N MET A 311 23.13 19.64 4.12
CA MET A 311 23.84 20.75 4.76
C MET A 311 23.29 20.98 6.17
N TYR A 312 21.97 21.02 6.32
CA TYR A 312 21.30 21.15 7.62
C TYR A 312 21.64 20.00 8.58
N MET A 313 21.63 18.75 8.12
CA MET A 313 21.97 17.59 8.97
C MET A 313 23.44 17.61 9.41
N ARG A 314 24.36 18.03 8.53
CA ARG A 314 25.78 18.19 8.88
C ARG A 314 25.98 19.33 9.89
N GLU A 315 25.28 20.43 9.72
CA GLU A 315 25.33 21.57 10.65
C GLU A 315 24.74 21.18 12.00
N MET A 316 23.62 20.46 12.03
CA MET A 316 23.01 19.91 13.25
C MET A 316 23.92 18.92 13.98
N GLY A 317 24.66 18.09 13.25
CA GLY A 317 25.66 17.20 13.83
C GLY A 317 26.89 17.92 14.41
N SER A 318 27.12 19.18 14.03
CA SER A 318 28.18 20.03 14.59
C SER A 318 27.75 20.88 15.78
N VAL A 319 26.46 20.86 16.13
CA VAL A 319 25.94 21.53 17.32
C VAL A 319 26.19 20.61 18.52
N GLU A 320 27.05 21.05 19.44
CA GLU A 320 27.29 20.33 20.70
C GLU A 320 25.96 20.10 21.42
N LEU A 321 25.70 18.83 21.75
CA LEU A 321 24.56 18.46 22.59
C LEU A 321 24.66 19.21 23.92
N LEU A 322 23.53 19.70 24.40
CA LEU A 322 23.48 20.47 25.64
C LEU A 322 24.01 19.63 26.80
N THR A 323 24.83 20.24 27.66
CA THR A 323 25.15 19.62 28.93
C THR A 323 23.89 19.49 29.77
N ARG A 324 23.86 18.54 30.72
CA ARG A 324 22.76 18.35 31.67
C ARG A 324 22.34 19.67 32.37
N GLU A 325 23.30 20.54 32.64
CA GLU A 325 23.02 21.86 33.22
C GLU A 325 22.30 22.79 32.24
N GLY A 326 22.69 22.76 30.95
CA GLY A 326 22.02 23.48 29.86
C GLY A 326 20.61 22.97 29.58
N GLU A 327 20.40 21.65 29.63
CA GLU A 327 19.06 21.05 29.52
C GLU A 327 18.14 21.52 30.64
N ILE A 328 18.63 21.54 31.89
CA ILE A 328 17.88 22.00 33.05
C ILE A 328 17.54 23.49 32.96
N GLU A 329 18.46 24.33 32.46
CA GLU A 329 18.22 25.76 32.28
C GLU A 329 17.13 26.02 31.24
N ILE A 330 17.19 25.31 30.10
CA ILE A 330 16.19 25.43 29.04
C ILE A 330 14.82 24.92 29.51
N ALA A 331 14.76 23.78 30.20
CA ALA A 331 13.52 23.25 30.75
C ALA A 331 12.83 24.25 31.69
N LYS A 332 13.59 24.90 32.58
CA LYS A 332 13.08 25.95 33.48
C LYS A 332 12.53 27.17 32.72
N ARG A 333 13.19 27.57 31.63
CA ARG A 333 12.70 28.67 30.78
C ARG A 333 11.42 28.31 30.05
N ILE A 334 11.29 27.08 29.57
CA ILE A 334 10.08 26.57 28.92
C ILE A 334 8.92 26.55 29.93
N GLU A 335 9.12 26.00 31.12
CA GLU A 335 8.11 25.98 32.19
C GLU A 335 7.67 27.40 32.59
N GLY A 336 8.63 28.32 32.75
CA GLY A 336 8.33 29.73 33.04
C GLY A 336 7.51 30.40 31.93
N GLY A 337 7.79 30.10 30.67
CA GLY A 337 7.02 30.56 29.52
C GLY A 337 5.59 30.01 29.50
N LEU A 338 5.43 28.72 29.84
CA LEU A 338 4.12 28.06 29.90
C LEU A 338 3.25 28.67 31.02
N GLN A 339 3.84 28.94 32.19
CA GLN A 339 3.16 29.62 33.28
C GLN A 339 2.75 31.06 32.91
N ALA A 340 3.63 31.82 32.25
CA ALA A 340 3.31 33.17 31.77
C ALA A 340 2.15 33.17 30.77
N MET A 341 2.13 32.20 29.85
CA MET A 341 1.03 32.00 28.91
C MET A 341 -0.28 31.65 29.60
N MET A 342 -0.27 30.70 30.55
CA MET A 342 -1.46 30.35 31.35
C MET A 342 -2.00 31.55 32.12
N LEU A 343 -1.14 32.35 32.73
CA LEU A 343 -1.53 33.57 33.43
C LEU A 343 -2.17 34.59 32.48
N ALA A 344 -1.59 34.81 31.30
CA ALA A 344 -2.14 35.72 30.29
C ALA A 344 -3.52 35.28 29.77
N ILE A 345 -3.72 33.97 29.58
CA ILE A 345 -5.02 33.39 29.20
C ILE A 345 -6.03 33.56 30.35
N SER A 346 -5.62 33.28 31.58
CA SER A 346 -6.51 33.39 32.76
C SER A 346 -6.89 34.84 33.13
N ALA A 347 -6.08 35.81 32.73
CA ALA A 347 -6.31 37.24 32.96
C ALA A 347 -7.07 37.94 31.81
N SER A 348 -7.35 37.23 30.71
CA SER A 348 -8.14 37.76 29.60
C SER A 348 -9.63 37.51 29.85
N PRO A 349 -10.47 38.55 30.00
CA PRO A 349 -11.92 38.36 30.14
C PRO A 349 -12.48 37.79 28.84
N THR A 350 -13.21 36.68 28.93
CA THR A 350 -14.00 36.12 27.83
C THR A 350 -15.04 37.15 27.41
N THR A 351 -14.86 37.73 26.21
CA THR A 351 -15.84 38.58 25.54
C THR A 351 -16.56 37.80 24.46
#